data_AF-U4QD44-F1
#
_entry.id   AF-U4QD44-F1
#
_cell.length_a   1.000
_cell.length_b   1.000
_cell.length_c   1.000
_cell.angle_alpha   90.00
_cell.angle_beta   90.00
_cell.angle_gamma   90.00
#
_symmetry.space_group_name_H-M   'P 1'
#
loop_
_entity.id
_entity.type
_entity.pdbx_description
1 polymer ?
#
loop_
_entity_poly.entity_id
_entity_poly.type
_entity_poly.pdbx_seq_one_letter_code
_entity_poly.pdbx_strand_id
1 'polypeptide(L)'
;MTMRIWNKVLSIELIIGMVISIGVGIIVENIPQLYWSRVCWITLAVLAIIFALQIWGKNNHTVKHVSQWLSNLTLILIFNFLIYTAVSTINLTNKSLVLVSSIVGLLLFLVVDIPVVVVNFPVVKNWFMRLFMVFLLYVNDIYNVNRFLGTTNEVKLILHSGVVDAIACFILTFFIARAWNFRFSWNLKLIKTKYFQLWLLC
;
A
#
# COMPACT_ATOMS: atom_id res chain seq x y z
N MET A 1 -2.48 -13.44 15.84
CA MET A 1 -1.27 -12.60 15.69
C MET A 1 -1.43 -11.36 16.56
N THR A 2 -0.51 -11.07 17.48
CA THR A 2 -0.65 -9.99 18.45
C THR A 2 -0.27 -8.63 17.83
N MET A 3 -0.90 -7.52 18.25
CA MET A 3 -0.58 -6.15 17.78
C MET A 3 0.92 -5.82 17.87
N ARG A 4 1.63 -6.44 18.82
CA ARG A 4 3.08 -6.31 18.99
C ARG A 4 3.88 -6.80 17.80
N ILE A 5 3.41 -7.85 17.10
CA ILE A 5 4.07 -8.38 15.90
C ILE A 5 3.87 -7.41 14.73
N TRP A 6 2.65 -6.94 14.51
CA TRP A 6 2.36 -5.98 13.43
C TRP A 6 3.12 -4.66 13.60
N ASN A 7 3.27 -4.16 14.83
CA ASN A 7 4.12 -3.02 15.11
C ASN A 7 5.58 -3.25 14.70
N LYS A 8 6.13 -4.45 14.98
CA LYS A 8 7.50 -4.80 14.57
C LYS A 8 7.62 -4.88 13.06
N VAL A 9 6.65 -5.49 12.39
CA VAL A 9 6.62 -5.57 10.91
C VAL A 9 6.61 -4.17 10.31
N LEU A 10 5.74 -3.28 10.79
CA LEU A 10 5.69 -1.89 10.34
C LEU A 10 7.01 -1.15 10.58
N SER A 11 7.64 -1.33 11.75
CA SER A 11 8.96 -0.72 12.01
C SER A 11 10.05 -1.25 11.06
N ILE A 12 10.00 -2.53 10.69
CA ILE A 12 10.92 -3.13 9.71
C ILE A 12 10.65 -2.55 8.31
N GLU A 13 9.38 -2.44 7.91
CA GLU A 13 9.00 -1.82 6.64
C GLU A 13 9.46 -0.36 6.53
N LEU A 14 9.39 0.41 7.62
CA LEU A 14 9.94 1.77 7.66
C LEU A 14 11.45 1.78 7.40
N ILE A 15 12.20 0.89 8.04
CA ILE A 15 13.66 0.79 7.86
C ILE A 15 13.98 0.40 6.41
N ILE A 16 13.31 -0.62 5.88
CA ILE A 16 13.46 -1.05 4.48
C ILE A 16 13.12 0.09 3.53
N GLY A 17 12.03 0.82 3.78
CA GLY A 17 11.62 1.98 2.98
C GLY A 17 12.65 3.10 2.98
N MET A 18 13.31 3.36 4.11
CA MET A 18 14.43 4.32 4.18
C MET A 18 15.62 3.86 3.33
N VAL A 19 16.01 2.58 3.45
CA VAL A 19 17.11 2.01 2.64
C VAL A 19 16.80 2.09 1.15
N ILE A 20 15.58 1.72 0.75
CA ILE A 20 15.13 1.82 -0.64
C ILE A 20 15.13 3.28 -1.10
N SER A 21 14.64 4.21 -0.28
CA SER A 21 14.63 5.65 -0.62
C SER A 21 16.05 6.17 -0.91
N ILE A 22 17.04 5.75 -0.13
CA ILE A 22 18.45 6.13 -0.33
C ILE A 22 18.99 5.49 -1.61
N GLY A 23 18.83 4.17 -1.76
CA GLY A 23 19.38 3.43 -2.91
C GLY A 23 18.78 3.91 -4.23
N VAL A 24 17.46 4.05 -4.28
CA VAL A 24 16.75 4.59 -5.44
C VAL A 24 17.11 6.06 -5.65
N GLY A 25 17.18 6.88 -4.59
CA GLY A 25 17.54 8.29 -4.69
C GLY A 25 18.89 8.53 -5.37
N ILE A 26 19.91 7.72 -5.07
CA ILE A 26 21.24 7.79 -5.68
C ILE A 26 21.23 7.30 -7.13
N ILE A 27 20.51 6.21 -7.43
CA ILE A 27 20.51 5.59 -8.76
C ILE A 27 19.66 6.41 -9.76
N VAL A 28 18.49 6.88 -9.31
CA VAL A 28 17.50 7.59 -10.12
C VAL A 28 17.97 8.96 -10.57
N GLU A 29 18.88 9.60 -9.83
CA GLU A 29 19.49 10.86 -10.25
C GLU A 29 20.15 10.76 -11.65
N ASN A 30 20.54 9.56 -12.05
CA ASN A 30 21.14 9.26 -13.35
C ASN A 30 20.15 8.75 -14.41
N ILE A 31 18.85 8.61 -14.10
CA ILE A 31 17.83 8.08 -15.01
C ILE A 31 16.82 9.20 -15.38
N PRO A 32 16.95 9.84 -16.55
CA PRO A 32 16.15 11.02 -16.91
C PRO A 32 14.65 10.76 -17.04
N GLN A 33 14.24 9.49 -17.24
CA GLN A 33 12.84 9.09 -17.30
C GLN A 33 12.15 9.06 -15.92
N LEU A 34 12.92 9.11 -14.83
CA LEU A 34 12.44 9.11 -13.45
C LEU A 34 12.80 10.46 -12.79
N TYR A 35 12.15 11.54 -13.22
CA TYR A 35 12.40 12.92 -12.76
C TYR A 35 12.09 13.19 -11.26
N TRP A 36 11.78 12.15 -10.48
CA TRP A 36 11.27 12.20 -9.12
C TRP A 36 12.35 11.94 -8.05
N SER A 37 13.66 12.04 -8.38
CA SER A 37 14.77 11.81 -7.43
C SER A 37 14.66 12.67 -6.17
N ARG A 38 14.25 13.94 -6.33
CA ARG A 38 14.00 14.87 -5.20
C ARG A 38 12.89 14.39 -4.27
N VAL A 39 11.91 13.66 -4.80
CA VAL A 39 10.82 13.10 -4.01
C VAL A 39 11.29 11.92 -3.17
N CYS A 40 12.29 11.15 -3.61
CA CYS A 40 12.92 10.10 -2.77
C CYS A 40 13.58 10.66 -1.50
N TRP A 41 14.19 11.86 -1.59
CA TRP A 41 14.76 12.54 -0.42
C TRP A 41 13.68 13.07 0.53
N ILE A 42 12.57 13.58 -0.03
CA ILE A 42 11.39 14.00 0.75
C ILE A 42 10.76 12.78 1.44
N THR A 43 10.58 11.65 0.75
CA THR A 43 10.04 10.43 1.35
C THR A 43 10.95 9.91 2.47
N LEU A 44 12.27 9.96 2.28
CA LEU A 44 13.23 9.59 3.33
C LEU A 44 13.06 10.46 4.58
N ALA A 45 12.94 11.79 4.42
CA ALA A 45 12.74 12.71 5.52
C ALA A 45 11.43 12.42 6.27
N VAL A 46 10.33 12.18 5.53
CA VAL A 46 9.03 11.85 6.14
C VAL A 46 9.09 10.51 6.89
N LEU A 47 9.70 9.48 6.31
CA LEU A 47 9.88 8.18 6.97
C LEU A 47 10.72 8.31 8.26
N ALA A 48 11.81 9.08 8.21
CA ALA A 48 12.66 9.33 9.37
C ALA A 48 11.90 10.07 10.49
N ILE A 49 11.10 11.08 10.15
CA ILE A 49 10.24 11.80 11.10
C ILE A 49 9.24 10.84 11.74
N ILE A 50 8.55 10.02 10.95
CA ILE A 50 7.57 9.04 11.46
C ILE A 50 8.25 8.05 12.40
N PHE A 51 9.42 7.54 12.05
CA PHE A 51 10.17 6.60 12.87
C PHE A 51 10.63 7.24 14.19
N ALA A 52 11.16 8.46 14.15
CA ALA A 52 11.53 9.20 15.36
C ALA A 52 10.32 9.45 16.27
N LEU A 53 9.18 9.86 15.69
CA LEU A 53 7.93 10.05 16.42
C LEU A 53 7.40 8.73 17.02
N GLN A 54 7.57 7.58 16.36
CA GLN A 54 7.22 6.27 16.93
C GLN A 54 8.09 5.92 18.14
N ILE A 55 9.37 6.27 18.13
CA ILE A 55 10.29 6.05 19.26
C ILE A 55 9.90 6.97 20.43
N TRP A 56 9.72 8.26 20.18
CA TRP A 56 9.35 9.24 21.21
C TRP A 56 7.94 9.01 21.77
N GLY A 57 7.01 8.55 20.93
CA GLY A 57 5.65 8.19 21.30
C GLY A 57 5.54 6.98 22.23
N LYS A 58 6.63 6.25 22.51
CA LYS A 58 6.62 5.21 23.56
C LYS A 58 6.36 5.79 24.94
N ASN A 59 6.83 7.01 25.20
CA ASN A 59 6.77 7.64 26.52
C ASN A 59 5.66 8.70 26.61
N ASN A 60 5.17 9.21 25.48
CA ASN A 60 4.14 10.26 25.45
C ASN A 60 2.94 9.86 24.58
N HIS A 61 1.76 9.80 25.20
CA HIS A 61 0.51 9.43 24.55
C HIS A 61 0.10 10.39 23.43
N THR A 62 0.35 11.69 23.57
CA THR A 62 0.02 12.69 22.52
C THR A 62 0.87 12.48 21.27
N VAL A 63 2.19 12.35 21.46
CA VAL A 63 3.15 12.07 20.38
C VAL A 63 2.83 10.75 19.67
N LYS A 64 2.39 9.74 20.42
CA LYS A 64 1.93 8.47 19.86
C LYS A 64 0.73 8.64 18.92
N HIS A 65 -0.29 9.40 19.33
CA HIS A 65 -1.46 9.66 18.47
C HIS A 65 -1.06 10.45 17.22
N VAL A 66 -0.23 11.48 17.36
CA VAL A 66 0.27 12.27 16.22
C VAL A 66 1.05 11.39 15.24
N SER A 67 1.94 10.52 15.76
CA SER A 67 2.69 9.57 14.94
C SER A 67 1.76 8.64 14.15
N GLN A 68 0.73 8.10 14.78
CA GLN A 68 -0.23 7.20 14.14
C GLN A 68 -1.10 7.92 13.10
N TRP A 69 -1.50 9.16 13.37
CA TRP A 69 -2.22 10.00 12.41
C TRP A 69 -1.39 10.34 11.19
N LEU A 70 -0.16 10.80 11.40
CA LEU A 70 0.75 11.10 10.31
C LEU A 70 1.01 9.82 9.49
N SER A 71 1.26 8.70 10.17
CA SER A 71 1.49 7.39 9.53
C SER A 71 0.32 6.96 8.65
N ASN A 72 -0.92 7.13 9.11
CA ASN A 72 -2.13 6.82 8.33
C ASN A 72 -2.24 7.64 7.05
N LEU A 73 -1.85 8.92 7.09
CA LEU A 73 -1.97 9.83 5.96
C LEU A 73 -0.87 9.63 4.92
N THR A 74 0.35 9.27 5.36
CA THR A 74 1.53 9.33 4.50
C THR A 74 2.08 7.97 4.09
N LEU A 75 2.02 6.94 4.95
CA LEU A 75 2.77 5.70 4.70
C LEU A 75 2.26 4.94 3.47
N ILE A 76 0.95 4.90 3.27
CA ILE A 76 0.35 4.21 2.12
C ILE A 76 0.80 4.88 0.80
N LEU A 77 0.86 6.22 0.78
CA LEU A 77 1.34 6.97 -0.37
C LEU A 77 2.84 6.72 -0.60
N ILE A 78 3.64 6.76 0.48
CA ILE A 78 5.09 6.60 0.42
C ILE A 78 5.48 5.19 -0.03
N PHE A 79 4.87 4.14 0.54
CA PHE A 79 5.20 2.76 0.18
C PHE A 79 4.83 2.46 -1.27
N ASN A 80 3.67 2.94 -1.74
CA ASN A 80 3.30 2.78 -3.14
C ASN A 80 4.23 3.54 -4.09
N PHE A 81 4.65 4.76 -3.73
CA PHE A 81 5.68 5.50 -4.47
C PHE A 81 7.04 4.76 -4.49
N LEU A 82 7.45 4.17 -3.37
CA LEU A 82 8.72 3.44 -3.29
C LEU A 82 8.71 2.15 -4.09
N ILE A 83 7.59 1.41 -4.09
CA ILE A 83 7.43 0.22 -4.93
C ILE A 83 7.47 0.62 -6.41
N TYR A 84 6.70 1.65 -6.80
CA TYR A 84 6.71 2.20 -8.16
C TYR A 84 8.13 2.56 -8.60
N THR A 85 8.84 3.37 -7.82
CA THR A 85 10.16 3.88 -8.21
C THR A 85 11.23 2.79 -8.21
N ALA A 86 11.25 1.91 -7.21
CA ALA A 86 12.22 0.81 -7.14
C ALA A 86 12.06 -0.18 -8.31
N VAL A 87 10.84 -0.64 -8.58
CA VAL A 87 10.58 -1.60 -9.66
C VAL A 87 10.81 -0.96 -11.03
N SER A 88 10.39 0.28 -11.22
CA SER A 88 10.68 1.03 -12.46
C SER A 88 12.18 1.18 -12.68
N THR A 89 12.94 1.46 -11.63
CA THR A 89 14.42 1.58 -11.71
C THR A 89 15.04 0.26 -12.14
N ILE A 90 14.61 -0.87 -11.54
CA ILE A 90 15.10 -2.20 -11.90
C ILE A 90 14.74 -2.55 -13.35
N ASN A 91 13.50 -2.28 -13.77
CA ASN A 91 13.03 -2.57 -15.12
C ASN A 91 13.81 -1.79 -16.19
N LEU A 92 14.12 -0.53 -15.92
CA LEU A 92 14.84 0.33 -16.87
C LEU A 92 16.34 0.01 -16.92
N THR A 93 16.93 -0.41 -15.81
CA THR A 93 18.37 -0.71 -15.72
C THR A 93 18.71 -2.14 -16.11
N ASN A 94 17.82 -3.11 -15.85
CA ASN A 94 18.10 -4.52 -16.06
C ASN A 94 16.96 -5.24 -16.80
N LYS A 95 17.08 -5.31 -18.13
CA LYS A 95 16.08 -5.90 -19.03
C LYS A 95 15.79 -7.38 -18.73
N SER A 96 16.76 -8.15 -18.25
CA SER A 96 16.55 -9.58 -17.96
C SER A 96 15.69 -9.83 -16.72
N LEU A 97 15.63 -8.86 -15.81
CA LEU A 97 14.85 -8.98 -14.58
C LEU A 97 13.44 -8.41 -14.68
N VAL A 98 13.10 -7.70 -15.75
CA VAL A 98 11.84 -6.94 -15.90
C VAL A 98 10.60 -7.73 -15.49
N LEU A 99 10.47 -8.97 -15.96
CA LEU A 99 9.30 -9.79 -15.66
C LEU A 99 9.25 -10.18 -14.18
N VAL A 100 10.40 -10.57 -13.60
CA VAL A 100 10.51 -10.93 -12.19
C VAL A 100 10.28 -9.73 -11.29
N SER A 101 10.95 -8.60 -11.53
CA SER A 101 10.78 -7.38 -10.74
C SER A 101 9.37 -6.84 -10.79
N SER A 102 8.70 -6.94 -11.95
CA SER A 102 7.33 -6.49 -12.08
C SER A 102 6.34 -7.39 -11.33
N ILE A 103 6.51 -8.72 -11.38
CA ILE A 103 5.70 -9.66 -10.58
C ILE A 103 5.92 -9.43 -9.08
N VAL A 104 7.17 -9.28 -8.64
CA VAL A 104 7.48 -8.98 -7.24
C VAL A 104 6.87 -7.64 -6.82
N GLY A 105 6.94 -6.62 -7.68
CA GLY A 105 6.28 -5.33 -7.45
C GLY A 105 4.77 -5.45 -7.24
N LEU A 106 4.10 -6.25 -8.08
CA LEU A 106 2.67 -6.52 -7.94
C LEU A 106 2.35 -7.21 -6.60
N LEU A 107 3.15 -8.20 -6.19
CA LEU A 107 2.95 -8.88 -4.91
C LEU A 107 3.19 -7.95 -3.73
N LEU A 108 4.20 -7.08 -3.81
CA LEU A 108 4.47 -6.07 -2.77
C LEU A 108 3.30 -5.10 -2.62
N PHE A 109 2.71 -4.64 -3.73
CA PHE A 109 1.52 -3.78 -3.70
C PHE A 109 0.35 -4.41 -2.94
N LEU A 110 0.17 -5.73 -3.00
CA LEU A 110 -0.92 -6.41 -2.31
C LEU A 110 -0.74 -6.47 -0.78
N VAL A 111 0.51 -6.38 -0.29
CA VAL A 111 0.85 -6.76 1.08
C VAL A 111 1.37 -5.58 1.91
N VAL A 112 2.08 -4.63 1.30
CA VAL A 112 2.83 -3.57 2.02
C VAL A 112 1.94 -2.66 2.87
N ASP A 113 0.68 -2.47 2.46
CA ASP A 113 -0.25 -1.58 3.15
C ASP A 113 -0.97 -2.28 4.33
N ILE A 114 -0.88 -3.61 4.43
CA ILE A 114 -1.56 -4.39 5.47
C ILE A 114 -1.07 -3.98 6.88
N PRO A 115 0.24 -3.90 7.18
CA PRO A 115 0.70 -3.50 8.51
C PRO A 115 0.29 -2.07 8.87
N VAL A 116 0.28 -1.15 7.90
CA VAL A 116 -0.19 0.23 8.11
C VAL A 116 -1.65 0.22 8.55
N VAL A 117 -2.51 -0.49 7.82
CA VAL A 117 -3.94 -0.62 8.16
C VAL A 117 -4.11 -1.26 9.53
N VAL A 118 -3.47 -2.39 9.79
CA VAL A 118 -3.69 -3.15 11.04
C VAL A 118 -3.19 -2.38 12.27
N VAL A 119 -2.08 -1.65 12.15
CA VAL A 119 -1.47 -0.94 13.28
C VAL A 119 -2.16 0.40 13.54
N ASN A 120 -2.43 1.18 12.50
CA ASN A 120 -2.78 2.58 12.65
C ASN A 120 -4.29 2.88 12.46
N PHE A 121 -5.03 2.09 11.68
CA PHE A 121 -6.47 2.34 11.46
C PHE A 121 -7.34 2.11 12.72
N PRO A 122 -7.05 1.16 13.63
CA PRO A 122 -7.87 0.97 14.84
C PRO A 122 -7.99 2.21 15.73
N VAL A 123 -7.03 3.13 15.64
CA VAL A 123 -6.96 4.35 16.44
C VAL A 123 -8.00 5.38 15.98
N VAL A 124 -8.44 5.31 14.72
CA VAL A 124 -9.40 6.23 14.13
C VAL A 124 -10.82 5.86 14.58
N LYS A 125 -11.36 6.63 15.53
CA LYS A 125 -12.73 6.42 16.06
C LYS A 125 -13.80 7.20 15.30
N ASN A 126 -13.46 8.35 14.71
CA ASN A 126 -14.42 9.21 14.01
C ASN A 126 -14.78 8.64 12.63
N TRP A 127 -16.08 8.47 12.35
CA TRP A 127 -16.60 7.93 11.09
C TRP A 127 -16.20 8.75 9.86
N PHE A 128 -16.23 10.08 9.95
CA PHE A 128 -15.81 10.95 8.84
C PHE A 128 -14.33 10.70 8.48
N MET A 129 -13.49 10.56 9.49
CA MET A 129 -12.07 10.27 9.29
C MET A 129 -11.81 8.86 8.76
N ARG A 130 -12.63 7.88 9.13
CA ARG A 130 -12.56 6.53 8.54
C ARG A 130 -12.84 6.57 7.05
N LEU A 131 -13.89 7.30 6.65
CA LEU A 131 -14.21 7.51 5.23
C LEU A 131 -13.08 8.25 4.51
N PHE A 132 -12.49 9.27 5.13
CA PHE A 132 -11.35 10.00 4.56
C PHE A 132 -10.14 9.09 4.31
N MET A 133 -9.81 8.19 5.25
CA MET A 133 -8.72 7.22 5.08
C MET A 133 -8.99 6.21 3.95
N VAL A 134 -10.23 5.73 3.83
CA VAL A 134 -10.64 4.85 2.72
C VAL A 134 -10.59 5.60 1.38
N PHE A 135 -10.98 6.88 1.37
CA PHE A 135 -10.88 7.72 0.18
C PHE A 135 -9.43 7.92 -0.25
N LEU A 136 -8.51 8.19 0.68
CA LEU A 136 -7.09 8.30 0.37
C LEU A 136 -6.51 7.00 -0.22
N LEU A 137 -6.89 5.85 0.34
CA LEU A 137 -6.53 4.54 -0.20
C LEU A 137 -7.01 4.38 -1.65
N TYR A 138 -8.28 4.67 -1.90
CA TYR A 138 -8.89 4.57 -3.23
C TYR A 138 -8.21 5.48 -4.25
N VAL A 139 -7.94 6.74 -3.88
CA VAL A 139 -7.22 7.69 -4.75
C VAL A 139 -5.81 7.19 -5.05
N ASN A 140 -5.10 6.65 -4.05
CA ASN A 140 -3.76 6.11 -4.22
C ASN A 140 -3.72 4.91 -5.18
N ASP A 141 -4.74 4.05 -5.13
CA ASP A 141 -4.84 2.90 -6.01
C ASP A 141 -5.14 3.30 -7.47
N ILE A 142 -6.03 4.26 -7.69
CA ILE A 142 -6.42 4.72 -9.04
C ILE A 142 -5.34 5.53 -9.73
N TYR A 143 -4.66 6.44 -9.03
CA TYR A 143 -3.64 7.28 -9.68
C TYR A 143 -2.38 6.49 -10.06
N ASN A 144 -2.22 5.28 -9.54
CA ASN A 144 -1.10 4.42 -9.86
C ASN A 144 -1.26 3.66 -11.18
N VAL A 145 -2.34 3.79 -11.95
CA VAL A 145 -2.70 2.95 -13.14
C VAL A 145 -1.65 2.87 -14.29
N ASN A 146 -0.48 3.50 -14.19
CA ASN A 146 0.72 3.24 -15.01
C ASN A 146 1.87 2.61 -14.20
N ARG A 147 1.61 1.51 -13.48
CA ARG A 147 2.34 1.13 -12.25
C ARG A 147 3.84 0.90 -12.33
N PHE A 148 4.46 0.57 -13.47
CA PHE A 148 5.93 0.49 -13.54
C PHE A 148 6.45 0.82 -14.93
N LEU A 149 7.46 1.69 -15.02
CA LEU A 149 8.15 1.97 -16.27
C LEU A 149 8.97 0.75 -16.72
N GLY A 150 9.14 0.59 -18.04
CA GLY A 150 9.96 -0.48 -18.62
C GLY A 150 9.36 -1.90 -18.50
N THR A 151 8.07 -2.04 -18.19
CA THR A 151 7.37 -3.33 -18.08
C THR A 151 7.11 -4.02 -19.42
N THR A 152 6.98 -5.35 -19.40
CA THR A 152 6.51 -6.13 -20.56
C THR A 152 5.02 -5.87 -20.83
N ASN A 153 4.60 -6.08 -22.08
CA ASN A 153 3.20 -5.87 -22.48
C ASN A 153 2.22 -6.78 -21.74
N GLU A 154 2.63 -8.00 -21.38
CA GLU A 154 1.80 -8.95 -20.62
C GLU A 154 1.46 -8.38 -19.22
N VAL A 155 2.46 -7.82 -18.54
CA VAL A 155 2.26 -7.20 -17.23
C VAL A 155 1.43 -5.93 -17.35
N LYS A 156 1.62 -5.13 -18.42
CA LYS A 156 0.76 -3.96 -18.70
C LYS A 156 -0.70 -4.35 -18.89
N LEU A 157 -0.99 -5.44 -19.59
CA LEU A 157 -2.36 -5.92 -19.77
C LEU A 157 -3.00 -6.32 -18.44
N ILE A 158 -2.26 -7.00 -17.56
CA ILE A 158 -2.73 -7.36 -16.21
C ILE A 158 -3.00 -6.10 -15.39
N LEU A 159 -2.10 -5.11 -15.44
CA LEU A 159 -2.27 -3.82 -14.74
C LEU A 159 -3.49 -3.05 -15.27
N HIS A 160 -3.65 -2.93 -16.59
CA HIS A 160 -4.77 -2.22 -17.20
C HIS A 160 -6.11 -2.92 -17.01
N SER A 161 -6.13 -4.24 -16.77
CA SER A 161 -7.37 -4.96 -16.48
C SER A 161 -8.01 -4.58 -15.13
N GLY A 162 -7.29 -3.87 -14.26
CA GLY A 162 -7.78 -3.48 -12.92
C GLY A 162 -7.93 -4.66 -11.94
N VAL A 163 -7.57 -5.88 -12.34
CA VAL A 163 -7.68 -7.09 -11.52
C VAL A 163 -6.81 -7.00 -10.26
N VAL A 164 -5.59 -6.48 -10.40
CA VAL A 164 -4.66 -6.30 -9.27
C VAL A 164 -5.26 -5.32 -8.25
N ASP A 165 -5.82 -4.22 -8.73
CA ASP A 165 -6.40 -3.17 -7.88
C ASP A 165 -7.64 -3.69 -7.14
N ALA A 166 -8.48 -4.47 -7.83
CA ALA A 166 -9.63 -5.13 -7.22
C ALA A 166 -9.22 -6.12 -6.11
N ILE A 167 -8.17 -6.91 -6.34
CA ILE A 167 -7.64 -7.85 -5.34
C ILE A 167 -7.01 -7.09 -4.16
N ALA A 168 -6.23 -6.04 -4.43
CA ALA A 168 -5.64 -5.19 -3.40
C ALA A 168 -6.71 -4.56 -2.51
N CYS A 169 -7.72 -3.93 -3.13
CA CYS A 169 -8.87 -3.36 -2.45
C CYS A 169 -9.63 -4.39 -1.63
N PHE A 170 -9.84 -5.60 -2.15
CA PHE A 170 -10.51 -6.68 -1.43
C PHE A 170 -9.74 -7.10 -0.17
N ILE A 171 -8.43 -7.32 -0.29
CA ILE A 171 -7.55 -7.68 0.84
C ILE A 171 -7.55 -6.55 1.88
N LEU A 172 -7.33 -5.31 1.46
CA LEU A 172 -7.29 -4.16 2.36
C LEU A 172 -8.63 -3.95 3.07
N THR A 173 -9.75 -4.06 2.35
CA THR A 173 -11.10 -3.95 2.94
C THR A 173 -11.32 -4.96 4.05
N PHE A 174 -10.84 -6.20 3.89
CA PHE A 174 -10.92 -7.22 4.95
C PHE A 174 -10.16 -6.80 6.21
N PHE A 175 -8.93 -6.30 6.07
CA PHE A 175 -8.12 -5.85 7.21
C PHE A 175 -8.67 -4.58 7.86
N ILE A 176 -9.20 -3.64 7.08
CA ILE A 176 -9.87 -2.42 7.57
C ILE A 176 -11.12 -2.77 8.38
N ALA A 177 -11.97 -3.65 7.82
CA ALA A 177 -13.18 -4.13 8.49
C ALA A 177 -12.85 -4.77 9.84
N ARG A 178 -11.81 -5.61 9.86
CA ARG A 178 -11.30 -6.23 11.08
C ARG A 178 -10.74 -5.20 12.06
N ALA A 179 -9.96 -4.23 11.58
CA ALA A 179 -9.35 -3.17 12.41
C ALA A 179 -10.41 -2.31 13.12
N TRP A 180 -11.56 -2.11 12.50
CA TRP A 180 -12.67 -1.32 13.06
C TRP A 180 -13.75 -2.15 13.76
N ASN A 181 -13.52 -3.45 13.96
CA ASN A 181 -14.47 -4.39 14.56
C ASN A 181 -15.85 -4.36 13.87
N PHE A 182 -15.89 -4.12 12.55
CA PHE A 182 -17.12 -4.30 11.81
C PHE A 182 -17.50 -5.78 11.88
N ARG A 183 -18.69 -6.06 12.42
CA ARG A 183 -19.27 -7.39 12.38
C ARG A 183 -19.67 -7.69 10.94
N PHE A 184 -18.70 -8.11 10.13
CA PHE A 184 -18.97 -8.70 8.81
C PHE A 184 -19.65 -10.05 9.04
N SER A 185 -20.97 -10.06 9.13
CA SER A 185 -21.73 -11.25 8.82
C SER A 185 -21.69 -11.38 7.30
N TRP A 186 -20.87 -12.30 6.79
CA TRP A 186 -20.99 -12.75 5.41
C TRP A 186 -22.31 -13.50 5.27
N ASN A 187 -23.40 -12.74 5.16
CA ASN A 187 -24.64 -13.28 4.65
C ASN A 187 -24.49 -13.32 3.12
N LEU A 188 -23.58 -14.17 2.63
CA LEU A 188 -23.60 -14.70 1.28
C LEU A 188 -24.81 -15.64 1.15
N LYS A 189 -25.99 -15.14 1.50
CA LYS A 189 -27.21 -15.64 0.87
C LYS A 189 -27.08 -15.16 -0.55
N LEU A 190 -26.52 -16.02 -1.40
CA LEU A 190 -26.89 -16.02 -2.82
C LEU A 190 -28.41 -16.01 -2.81
N ILE A 191 -28.99 -14.83 -2.97
CA ILE A 191 -30.43 -14.71 -3.16
C ILE A 191 -30.66 -15.52 -4.42
N LYS A 192 -31.25 -16.71 -4.26
CA LYS A 192 -31.76 -17.50 -5.37
C LYS A 192 -32.82 -16.64 -6.03
N THR A 193 -32.42 -15.78 -6.96
CA THR A 193 -33.35 -15.09 -7.83
C THR A 193 -34.01 -16.17 -8.67
N LYS A 194 -35.34 -16.11 -8.81
CA LYS A 194 -36.13 -17.08 -9.60
C LYS A 194 -35.54 -17.30 -11.01
N TYR A 195 -34.85 -16.29 -11.56
CA TYR A 195 -34.15 -16.35 -12.84
C TYR A 195 -33.00 -17.39 -12.89
N PHE A 196 -32.34 -17.69 -11.78
CA PHE A 196 -31.24 -18.67 -11.76
C PHE A 196 -31.73 -20.13 -11.83
N GLN A 197 -32.96 -20.40 -11.39
CA GLN A 197 -33.58 -21.73 -11.53
C GLN A 197 -34.11 -21.97 -12.95
N LEU A 198 -34.50 -20.92 -13.66
CA LEU A 198 -35.03 -21.04 -15.03
C LEU A 198 -33.94 -21.41 -16.04
N TRP A 199 -32.68 -21.04 -15.78
CA TRP A 199 -31.55 -21.33 -16.68
C TRP A 199 -31.00 -22.76 -16.55
N LEU A 200 -31.34 -23.49 -15.48
CA LEU A 200 -30.94 -24.89 -15.27
C LEU A 200 -32.01 -25.90 -15.75
N LEU A 201 -33.18 -25.40 -16.18
CA LEU A 201 -34.33 -26.20 -16.65
C LEU A 201 -34.68 -25.94 -18.12
N CYS A 202 -33.93 -25.11 -18.82
CA CYS A 202 -33.90 -25.00 -20.29
C CYS A 202 -32.60 -25.60 -20.81
#